data_AF-A0A1H7XR80-F1
#
_entry.id   AF-A0A1H7XR80-F1
#
_cell.length_a   1.000
_cell.length_b   1.000
_cell.length_c   1.000
_cell.angle_alpha   90.00
_cell.angle_beta   90.00
_cell.angle_gamma   90.00
#
_symmetry.space_group_name_H-M   'P 1'
#
loop_
_entity.id
_entity.type
_entity.pdbx_description
1 polymer ?
#
loop_
_entity_poly.entity_id
_entity_poly.type
_entity_poly.pdbx_seq_one_letter_code
_entity_poly.pdbx_strand_id
1 'polypeptide(L)'
;MHPVVRSVHDLVSKIEPLDDLEREHLSDALAWIESTDDIFRHAKPATPPRHLVSYAVVVDPSDQSLFLVDHIKSGLQLPTGGHVEPGEHPMVAARRETREELGLEADFTIAGTEPIFLTVTATAGADNNHVDVSLWYVIAARRDTQFTLDPHEFRGGR
;
A
#
# COMPACT_ATOMS: atom_id res chain seq x y z
N MET A 1 3.74 -22.02 5.74
CA MET A 1 3.06 -21.01 4.92
C MET A 1 1.55 -21.21 4.89
N HIS A 2 0.87 -20.44 5.74
CA HIS A 2 -0.58 -20.25 5.79
C HIS A 2 -1.14 -19.85 4.40
N PRO A 3 -2.39 -20.23 4.02
CA PRO A 3 -2.91 -19.98 2.67
C PRO A 3 -2.82 -18.53 2.19
N VAL A 4 -3.11 -17.57 3.07
CA VAL A 4 -3.06 -16.14 2.73
C VAL A 4 -1.63 -15.65 2.54
N VAL A 5 -0.69 -16.08 3.40
CA VAL A 5 0.74 -15.77 3.24
C VAL A 5 1.28 -16.35 1.93
N ARG A 6 0.85 -17.57 1.57
CA ARG A 6 1.19 -18.18 0.28
C ARG A 6 0.66 -17.36 -0.89
N SER A 7 -0.58 -16.89 -0.82
CA SER A 7 -1.14 -16.02 -1.86
C SER A 7 -0.34 -14.71 -2.01
N VAL A 8 0.18 -14.14 -0.91
CA VAL A 8 1.02 -12.94 -0.97
C VAL A 8 2.41 -13.28 -1.53
N HIS A 9 3.01 -14.41 -1.15
CA HIS A 9 4.26 -14.89 -1.74
C HIS A 9 4.12 -15.06 -3.25
N ASP A 10 3.08 -15.76 -3.71
CA ASP A 10 2.80 -15.98 -5.13
C ASP A 10 2.62 -14.65 -5.88
N LEU A 11 1.98 -13.65 -5.25
CA LEU A 11 1.81 -12.31 -5.81
C LEU A 11 3.16 -11.58 -5.96
N VAL A 12 3.96 -11.54 -4.90
CA VAL A 12 5.28 -10.87 -4.89
C VAL A 12 6.25 -11.54 -5.86
N SER A 13 6.21 -12.87 -5.97
CA SER A 13 7.11 -13.65 -6.83
C SER A 13 6.93 -13.38 -8.34
N LYS A 14 5.81 -12.79 -8.74
CA LYS A 14 5.50 -12.43 -10.13
C LYS A 14 5.92 -11.02 -10.51
N ILE A 15 6.32 -10.19 -9.54
CA ILE A 15 6.73 -8.81 -9.81
C ILE A 15 8.08 -8.85 -10.52
N GLU A 16 8.14 -8.27 -11.72
CA GLU A 16 9.40 -7.99 -12.40
C GLU A 16 9.94 -6.65 -11.90
N PRO A 17 11.12 -6.61 -11.24
CA PRO A 17 11.64 -5.36 -10.67
C PRO A 17 11.98 -4.34 -11.76
N LEU A 18 11.57 -3.10 -11.51
CA LEU A 18 11.81 -1.94 -12.38
C LEU A 18 13.27 -1.46 -12.31
N ASP A 19 13.92 -1.61 -11.16
CA ASP A 19 15.31 -1.23 -10.94
C ASP A 19 16.02 -2.17 -9.92
N ASP A 20 17.28 -1.89 -9.64
CA ASP A 20 18.08 -2.70 -8.71
C ASP A 20 17.65 -2.52 -7.25
N LEU A 21 17.10 -1.37 -6.87
CA LEU A 21 16.61 -1.13 -5.51
C LEU A 21 15.35 -1.97 -5.25
N GLU A 22 14.42 -1.99 -6.19
CA GLU A 22 13.25 -2.86 -6.10
C GLU A 22 13.66 -4.33 -6.09
N ARG A 23 14.67 -4.73 -6.88
CA ARG A 23 15.18 -6.11 -6.84
C ARG A 23 15.66 -6.51 -5.45
N GLU A 24 16.35 -5.60 -4.75
CA GLU A 24 16.76 -5.81 -3.35
C GLU A 24 15.53 -5.93 -2.43
N HIS A 25 14.55 -5.04 -2.58
CA HIS A 25 13.30 -5.08 -1.81
C HIS A 25 12.50 -6.36 -2.03
N LEU A 26 12.36 -6.83 -3.27
CA LEU A 26 11.68 -8.09 -3.59
C LEU A 26 12.41 -9.28 -2.97
N SER A 27 13.74 -9.32 -3.07
CA SER A 27 14.53 -10.39 -2.46
C SER A 27 14.36 -10.41 -0.93
N ASP A 28 14.41 -9.25 -0.27
CA ASP A 28 14.20 -9.14 1.17
C ASP A 28 12.77 -9.50 1.58
N ALA A 29 11.77 -9.02 0.84
CA ALA A 29 10.36 -9.30 1.09
C ALA A 29 10.04 -10.80 0.93
N LEU A 30 10.52 -11.45 -0.14
CA LEU A 30 10.33 -12.88 -0.35
C LEU A 30 10.97 -13.71 0.76
N ALA A 31 12.22 -13.41 1.12
CA ALA A 31 12.91 -14.08 2.22
C ALA A 31 12.18 -13.91 3.56
N TRP A 32 11.65 -12.72 3.83
CA TRP A 32 10.83 -12.46 5.01
C TRP A 32 9.52 -13.26 5.00
N ILE A 33 8.75 -13.22 3.89
CA ILE A 33 7.48 -13.95 3.74
C ILE A 33 7.69 -15.46 3.90
N GLU A 34 8.79 -16.00 3.38
CA GLU A 34 9.14 -17.42 3.54
C GLU A 34 9.52 -17.81 4.97
N SER A 35 9.98 -16.85 5.77
CA SER A 35 10.44 -17.07 7.15
C SER A 35 9.31 -17.05 8.20
N THR A 36 8.11 -16.60 7.83
CA THR A 36 7.00 -16.38 8.78
C THR A 36 5.67 -16.89 8.24
N ASP A 37 4.74 -17.19 9.15
CA ASP A 37 3.32 -17.43 8.83
C ASP A 37 2.45 -16.22 9.17
N ASP A 38 3.06 -15.11 9.59
CA ASP A 38 2.39 -13.89 10.00
C ASP A 38 3.09 -12.65 9.41
N ILE A 39 2.37 -11.96 8.54
CA ILE A 39 2.82 -10.79 7.77
C ILE A 39 1.95 -9.55 8.05
N PHE A 40 1.04 -9.64 9.01
CA PHE A 40 0.03 -8.61 9.28
C PHE A 40 0.38 -7.84 10.56
N ARG A 41 -0.17 -6.62 10.69
CA ARG A 41 -0.14 -5.90 11.95
C ARG A 41 -1.33 -6.31 12.81
N HIS A 42 -1.07 -6.72 14.05
CA HIS A 42 -2.10 -7.11 15.03
C HIS A 42 -2.42 -6.02 16.05
N ALA A 43 -1.46 -5.15 16.38
CA ALA A 43 -1.68 -4.09 17.35
C ALA A 43 -0.91 -2.81 17.02
N LYS A 44 -1.49 -1.67 17.41
CA LYS A 44 -0.83 -0.37 17.36
C LYS A 44 0.30 -0.30 18.42
N PRO A 45 1.37 0.48 18.17
CA PRO A 45 1.57 1.29 16.96
C PRO A 45 2.00 0.42 15.77
N ALA A 46 2.82 -0.61 16.00
CA ALA A 46 3.34 -1.51 14.96
C ALA A 46 3.77 -2.88 15.52
N THR A 47 2.83 -3.74 15.92
CA THR A 47 3.13 -5.11 16.38
C THR A 47 2.56 -6.15 15.42
N PRO A 48 3.37 -7.03 14.82
CA PRO A 48 4.84 -7.01 14.76
C PRO A 48 5.38 -5.75 14.03
N PRO A 49 6.67 -5.39 14.24
CA PRO A 49 7.28 -4.18 13.70
C PRO A 49 7.63 -4.28 12.21
N ARG A 50 7.27 -5.38 11.55
CA ARG A 50 7.35 -5.53 10.10
C ARG A 50 6.06 -6.16 9.63
N HIS A 51 5.38 -5.53 8.68
CA HIS A 51 4.08 -5.98 8.22
C HIS A 51 3.74 -5.44 6.83
N LEU A 52 2.72 -6.04 6.23
CA LEU A 52 2.26 -5.76 4.88
C LEU A 52 1.34 -4.53 4.83
N VAL A 53 1.58 -3.68 3.84
CA VAL A 53 0.81 -2.46 3.54
C VAL A 53 0.41 -2.49 2.06
N SER A 54 -0.72 -1.89 1.72
CA SER A 54 -1.14 -1.66 0.34
C SER A 54 -1.39 -0.18 0.09
N TYR A 55 -0.69 0.37 -0.89
CA TYR A 55 -0.93 1.73 -1.40
C TYR A 55 -1.77 1.68 -2.67
N ALA A 56 -2.64 2.67 -2.85
CA ALA A 56 -3.33 2.95 -4.11
C ALA A 56 -2.93 4.34 -4.62
N VAL A 57 -2.14 4.36 -5.70
CA VAL A 57 -1.73 5.57 -6.39
C VAL A 57 -2.84 6.01 -7.32
N VAL A 58 -3.44 7.15 -7.02
CA VAL A 58 -4.48 7.76 -7.86
C VAL A 58 -3.82 8.50 -9.02
N VAL A 59 -4.15 8.10 -10.25
CA VAL A 59 -3.65 8.69 -11.48
C VAL A 59 -4.82 9.20 -12.32
N ASP A 60 -4.72 10.43 -12.83
CA ASP A 60 -5.60 10.90 -13.90
C ASP A 60 -5.12 10.34 -15.25
N PRO A 61 -5.90 9.49 -15.94
CA PRO A 61 -5.48 8.90 -17.21
C PRO A 61 -5.37 9.93 -18.36
N SER A 62 -5.91 11.14 -18.19
CA SER A 62 -5.91 12.17 -19.23
C SER A 62 -4.65 13.04 -19.24
N ASP A 63 -4.06 13.32 -18.08
CA ASP A 63 -2.88 14.17 -17.95
C ASP A 63 -1.74 13.55 -17.12
N GLN A 64 -1.92 12.31 -16.65
CA GLN A 64 -0.97 11.55 -15.82
C GLN A 64 -0.63 12.22 -14.49
N SER A 65 -1.46 13.17 -14.03
CA SER A 65 -1.30 13.76 -12.71
C SER A 65 -1.58 12.73 -11.61
N LEU A 66 -0.86 12.88 -10.50
CA LEU A 66 -1.04 12.07 -9.30
C LEU A 66 -1.79 12.87 -8.25
N PHE A 67 -2.73 12.24 -7.55
CA PHE A 67 -3.35 12.81 -6.36
C PHE A 67 -2.66 12.26 -5.11
N LEU A 68 -2.20 13.15 -4.24
CA LEU A 68 -1.56 12.84 -2.97
C LEU A 68 -2.31 13.49 -1.81
N VAL A 69 -2.40 12.77 -0.70
CA VAL A 69 -3.02 13.22 0.55
C VAL A 69 -1.98 13.78 1.52
N ASP A 70 -2.31 14.86 2.24
CA ASP A 70 -1.51 15.41 3.34
C ASP A 70 -1.80 14.64 4.63
N HIS A 71 -0.95 13.65 4.91
CA HIS A 71 -1.14 12.69 5.98
C HIS A 71 -0.78 13.28 7.34
N ILE A 72 -1.74 13.27 8.29
CA ILE A 72 -1.63 13.93 9.59
C ILE A 72 -0.49 13.33 10.43
N LYS A 73 -0.48 11.99 10.59
CA LYS A 73 0.48 11.29 11.45
C LYS A 73 1.91 11.28 10.92
N SER A 74 2.10 11.07 9.61
CA SER A 74 3.45 11.04 9.01
C SER A 74 3.99 12.45 8.72
N GLY A 75 3.10 13.44 8.52
CA GLY A 75 3.48 14.77 8.08
C GLY A 75 3.97 14.83 6.62
N LEU A 76 3.73 13.75 5.85
CA LEU A 76 4.15 13.62 4.46
C LEU A 76 2.96 13.73 3.51
N GLN A 77 3.29 13.97 2.23
CA GLN A 77 2.35 13.76 1.14
C GLN A 77 2.52 12.34 0.60
N LEU A 78 1.46 11.54 0.67
CA LEU A 78 1.50 10.12 0.31
C LEU A 78 0.31 9.77 -0.58
N PRO A 79 0.36 8.66 -1.33
CA PRO A 79 -0.87 8.03 -1.81
C PRO A 79 -1.76 7.58 -0.65
N THR A 80 -3.03 7.34 -0.94
CA THR A 80 -3.93 6.62 -0.03
C THR A 80 -3.45 5.18 0.14
N GLY A 81 -3.73 4.57 1.29
CA GLY A 81 -3.33 3.20 1.56
C GLY A 81 -3.17 2.93 3.04
N GLY A 82 -3.00 1.65 3.35
CA GLY A 82 -2.98 1.22 4.73
C GLY A 82 -2.62 -0.25 4.89
N HIS A 83 -2.84 -0.73 6.10
CA HIS A 83 -2.38 -2.05 6.51
C HIS A 83 -3.29 -3.09 5.87
N VAL A 84 -2.70 -4.21 5.44
CA VAL A 84 -3.50 -5.37 5.05
C VAL A 84 -3.98 -6.06 6.32
N GLU A 85 -5.29 -6.29 6.45
CA GLU A 85 -5.85 -6.96 7.63
C GLU A 85 -5.56 -8.47 7.62
N PRO A 86 -5.52 -9.14 8.79
CA PRO A 86 -5.36 -10.59 8.86
C PRO A 86 -6.39 -11.34 8.01
N GLY A 87 -5.90 -12.05 6.99
CA GLY A 87 -6.75 -12.81 6.07
C GLY A 87 -7.24 -12.02 4.84
N GLU A 88 -6.94 -10.73 4.76
CA GLU A 88 -7.27 -9.86 3.64
C GLU A 88 -6.27 -10.04 2.49
N HIS A 89 -6.76 -10.01 1.25
CA HIS A 89 -5.89 -9.96 0.07
C HIS A 89 -5.40 -8.52 -0.15
N PRO A 90 -4.14 -8.27 -0.52
CA PRO A 90 -3.60 -6.90 -0.61
C PRO A 90 -4.39 -5.95 -1.55
N MET A 91 -4.84 -6.43 -2.71
CA MET A 91 -5.74 -5.64 -3.59
C MET A 91 -7.08 -5.29 -2.92
N VAL A 92 -7.59 -6.13 -2.02
CA VAL A 92 -8.82 -5.84 -1.27
C VAL A 92 -8.55 -4.74 -0.24
N ALA A 93 -7.41 -4.77 0.43
CA ALA A 93 -6.97 -3.69 1.30
C ALA A 93 -6.88 -2.37 0.52
N ALA A 94 -6.20 -2.34 -0.64
CA ALA A 94 -6.13 -1.15 -1.49
C ALA A 94 -7.52 -0.59 -1.87
N ARG A 95 -8.49 -1.46 -2.18
CA ARG A 95 -9.89 -1.07 -2.45
C ARG A 95 -10.58 -0.49 -1.22
N ARG A 96 -10.41 -1.13 -0.07
CA ARG A 96 -11.01 -0.72 1.19
C ARG A 96 -10.49 0.64 1.61
N GLU A 97 -9.17 0.82 1.64
CA GLU A 97 -8.52 2.08 1.99
C GLU A 97 -8.92 3.20 1.02
N THR A 98 -8.95 2.95 -0.30
CA THR A 98 -9.44 3.95 -1.27
C THR A 98 -10.87 4.42 -0.93
N ARG A 99 -11.75 3.51 -0.51
CA ARG A 99 -13.12 3.85 -0.15
C ARG A 99 -13.19 4.61 1.17
N GLU A 100 -12.49 4.11 2.19
CA GLU A 100 -12.51 4.66 3.54
C GLU A 100 -11.85 6.04 3.59
N GLU A 101 -10.73 6.20 2.91
CA GLU A 101 -9.87 7.38 2.98
C GLU A 101 -10.20 8.44 1.93
N LEU A 102 -10.72 8.05 0.75
CA LEU A 102 -11.02 8.98 -0.35
C LEU A 102 -12.51 9.04 -0.75
N GLY A 103 -13.35 8.13 -0.24
CA GLY A 103 -14.76 8.05 -0.61
C GLY A 103 -14.99 7.56 -2.04
N LEU A 104 -14.06 6.80 -2.62
CA LEU A 104 -14.13 6.32 -4.00
C LEU A 104 -14.16 4.78 -4.09
N GLU A 105 -14.82 4.26 -5.13
CA GLU A 105 -14.58 2.88 -5.55
C GLU A 105 -13.34 2.85 -6.46
N ALA A 106 -12.37 2.04 -6.08
CA ALA A 106 -11.11 1.94 -6.80
C ALA A 106 -11.29 1.35 -8.21
N ASP A 107 -10.88 2.12 -9.22
CA ASP A 107 -10.84 1.73 -10.63
C ASP A 107 -9.42 1.28 -11.03
N PHE A 108 -9.20 -0.02 -11.21
CA PHE A 108 -7.89 -0.59 -11.57
C PHE A 108 -7.63 -0.69 -13.08
N THR A 109 -8.34 0.07 -13.91
CA THR A 109 -8.23 -0.04 -15.37
C THR A 109 -6.87 0.37 -15.95
N ILE A 110 -6.05 1.14 -15.22
CA ILE A 110 -4.75 1.63 -15.72
C ILE A 110 -3.70 0.51 -15.75
N ALA A 111 -3.49 -0.17 -14.62
CA ALA A 111 -2.42 -1.17 -14.49
C ALA A 111 -2.93 -2.58 -14.14
N GLY A 112 -4.24 -2.76 -14.00
CA GLY A 112 -4.83 -4.02 -13.56
C GLY A 112 -4.84 -4.19 -12.04
N THR A 113 -5.25 -5.38 -11.61
CA THR A 113 -5.47 -5.71 -10.18
C THR A 113 -4.27 -6.33 -9.49
N GLU A 114 -3.13 -6.42 -10.17
CA GLU A 114 -1.85 -6.84 -9.60
C GLU A 114 -1.03 -5.60 -9.23
N PRO A 115 -0.19 -5.68 -8.18
CA PRO A 115 0.67 -4.57 -7.79
C PRO A 115 1.74 -4.34 -8.86
N ILE A 116 2.06 -3.08 -9.12
CA ILE A 116 3.02 -2.68 -10.15
C ILE A 116 4.47 -2.68 -9.65
N PHE A 117 4.68 -2.52 -8.33
CA PHE A 117 5.99 -2.62 -7.70
C PHE A 117 5.86 -2.86 -6.19
N LEU A 118 6.98 -3.17 -5.53
CA LEU A 118 7.08 -3.35 -4.08
C LEU A 118 8.19 -2.48 -3.46
N THR A 119 7.94 -1.96 -2.27
CA THR A 119 8.98 -1.30 -1.45
C THR A 119 9.09 -1.91 -0.06
N VAL A 120 10.31 -1.94 0.48
CA VAL A 120 10.54 -2.23 1.90
C VAL A 120 11.09 -0.97 2.56
N THR A 121 10.28 -0.30 3.38
CA THR A 121 10.60 1.04 3.88
C THR A 121 10.55 1.07 5.41
N ALA A 122 11.63 1.53 6.04
CA ALA A 122 11.60 1.87 7.46
C ALA A 122 10.91 3.22 7.66
N THR A 123 9.82 3.24 8.41
CA THR A 123 9.11 4.47 8.74
C THR A 123 9.87 5.24 9.83
N ALA A 124 9.96 6.56 9.68
CA ALA A 124 10.63 7.44 10.63
C ALA A 124 9.58 8.23 11.45
N GLY A 125 9.52 7.99 12.77
CA GLY A 125 8.67 8.74 13.69
C GLY A 125 8.95 8.37 15.13
N ALA A 126 8.87 9.36 16.05
CA ALA A 126 9.35 9.25 17.43
C ALA A 126 8.85 8.02 18.22
N ASP A 127 7.66 7.49 17.89
CA ASP A 127 7.02 6.38 18.58
C ASP A 127 6.52 5.24 17.65
N ASN A 128 6.93 5.24 16.37
CA ASN A 128 6.37 4.32 15.37
C ASN A 128 7.40 3.81 14.36
N ASN A 129 8.62 3.48 14.79
CA ASN A 129 9.62 2.87 13.92
C ASN A 129 9.20 1.43 13.58
N HIS A 130 8.82 1.18 12.33
CA HIS A 130 8.51 -0.14 11.80
C HIS A 130 8.91 -0.22 10.33
N VAL A 131 8.86 -1.43 9.78
CA VAL A 131 9.16 -1.71 8.38
C VAL A 131 7.87 -2.03 7.66
N ASP A 132 7.51 -1.17 6.71
CA ASP A 132 6.41 -1.42 5.79
C ASP A 132 6.95 -2.21 4.60
N VAL A 133 6.31 -3.35 4.33
CA VAL A 133 6.42 -4.05 3.05
C VAL A 133 5.21 -3.66 2.23
N SER A 134 5.39 -2.68 1.35
CA SER A 134 4.28 -2.01 0.66
C SER A 134 4.11 -2.56 -0.75
N LEU A 135 2.90 -3.03 -1.05
CA LEU A 135 2.45 -3.36 -2.41
C LEU A 135 1.75 -2.15 -3.02
N TRP A 136 2.16 -1.76 -4.22
CA TRP A 136 1.70 -0.52 -4.85
C TRP A 136 0.74 -0.84 -6.00
N TYR A 137 -0.49 -0.35 -5.89
CA TYR A 137 -1.52 -0.45 -6.91
C TYR A 137 -1.77 0.90 -7.57
N VAL A 138 -2.25 0.88 -8.81
CA VAL A 138 -2.65 2.09 -9.54
C VAL A 138 -4.15 2.11 -9.72
N ILE A 139 -4.78 3.24 -9.39
CA ILE A 139 -6.20 3.45 -9.60
C ILE A 139 -6.46 4.72 -10.40
N ALA A 140 -7.51 4.71 -11.22
CA ALA A 140 -7.93 5.83 -12.04
C ALA A 140 -8.90 6.74 -11.29
N ALA A 141 -8.63 8.04 -11.28
CA ALA A 141 -9.63 9.07 -10.98
C ALA A 141 -9.28 10.34 -11.75
N ARG A 142 -10.28 11.10 -12.19
CA ARG A 142 -10.04 12.35 -12.88
C ARG A 142 -9.65 13.44 -11.89
N ARG A 143 -8.93 14.44 -12.34
CA ARG A 143 -8.55 15.60 -11.53
C ARG A 143 -9.74 16.42 -11.03
N ASP A 144 -10.87 16.35 -11.73
CA ASP A 144 -12.14 16.97 -11.34
C ASP A 144 -12.99 16.07 -10.41
N THR A 145 -12.51 14.88 -10.04
CA THR A 145 -13.15 14.02 -9.06
C THR A 145 -13.22 14.71 -7.70
N GLN A 146 -14.41 14.69 -7.10
CA GLN A 146 -14.61 15.15 -5.73
C GLN A 146 -14.29 14.01 -4.76
N PHE A 147 -13.19 14.15 -4.04
CA PHE A 147 -12.78 13.21 -3.00
C PHE A 147 -13.44 13.56 -1.66
N THR A 148 -13.88 12.54 -0.92
CA THR A 148 -14.32 12.68 0.47
C THR A 148 -13.21 12.13 1.37
N LEU A 149 -12.35 13.02 1.84
CA LEU A 149 -11.17 12.64 2.63
C LEU A 149 -11.53 12.29 4.07
N ASP A 150 -10.95 11.24 4.64
CA ASP A 150 -11.07 10.97 6.08
C ASP A 150 -10.37 12.08 6.88
N PRO A 151 -11.12 12.89 7.67
CA PRO A 151 -10.55 13.99 8.44
C PRO A 151 -9.64 13.53 9.59
N HIS A 152 -9.66 12.25 9.98
CA HIS A 152 -8.78 11.71 11.02
C HIS A 152 -7.39 11.36 10.47
N GLU A 153 -7.30 11.06 9.18
CA GLU A 153 -6.04 10.69 8.52
C GLU A 153 -5.44 11.87 7.75
N PHE A 154 -6.25 12.74 7.13
CA PHE A 154 -5.75 13.76 6.19
C PHE A 154 -6.18 15.19 6.52
N ARG A 155 -5.26 16.14 6.25
CA ARG A 155 -5.57 17.59 6.28
C ARG A 155 -6.17 18.09 4.96
N GLY A 156 -5.95 17.37 3.87
CA GLY A 156 -6.33 17.73 2.52
C GLY A 156 -5.66 16.81 1.50
N GLY A 157 -5.86 17.07 0.21
CA GLY A 157 -5.20 16.35 -0.87
C GLY A 157 -5.14 17.20 -2.14
N ARG A 158 -4.16 16.93 -3.00
CA ARG A 158 -3.93 17.67 -4.24
C ARG A 158 -3.27 16.83 -5.32
#